data_AF-I6C7L1-F1
#
_entry.id   AF-I6C7L1-F1
#
_cell.length_a   1.000
_cell.length_b   1.000
_cell.length_c   1.000
_cell.angle_alpha   90.00
_cell.angle_beta   90.00
_cell.angle_gamma   90.00
#
_symmetry.space_group_name_H-M   'P 1'
#
loop_
_entity.id
_entity.type
_entity.pdbx_description
1 polymer ?
#
loop_
_entity_poly.entity_id
_entity_poly.type
_entity_poly.pdbx_seq_one_letter_code
_entity_poly.pdbx_strand_id
1 'polypeptide(L)' 'MMGSRNATPEDFAKVGRLMAEGKITADMMLTHRYPFATLAETYERDVINNRELIKGVITF' A
#
# COMPACT_ATOMS: atom_id res chain seq x y z
N MET A 1 14.03 5.61 0.38
CA MET A 1 13.37 6.24 1.54
C MET A 1 12.44 5.21 2.16
N MET A 2 12.59 4.90 3.44
CA MET A 2 11.71 3.95 4.13
C MET A 2 10.35 4.62 4.39
N GLY A 3 9.25 4.00 3.98
CA GLY A 3 7.91 4.63 3.95
C GLY A 3 7.22 4.75 5.32
N SER A 4 7.79 4.20 6.38
CA SER A 4 7.26 4.30 7.75
C SER A 4 8.15 5.20 8.59
N ARG A 5 7.54 6.18 9.26
CA ARG A 5 8.23 7.07 10.20
C ARG A 5 8.54 6.42 11.56
N ASN A 6 7.94 5.26 11.82
CA ASN A 6 8.00 4.59 13.13
C ASN A 6 8.68 3.21 13.08
N ALA A 7 9.25 2.82 11.94
CA ALA A 7 9.90 1.51 11.78
C ALA A 7 11.43 1.67 11.75
N THR A 8 12.12 0.77 12.43
CA THR A 8 13.59 0.70 12.40
C THR A 8 14.08 -0.07 11.17
N PRO A 9 15.37 0.03 10.79
CA PRO A 9 15.94 -0.83 9.76
C PRO A 9 15.75 -2.34 10.03
N GLU A 10 15.78 -2.78 11.30
CA GLU A 10 15.51 -4.18 11.62
C GLU A 10 14.07 -4.60 11.33
N ASP A 11 13.10 -3.71 11.54
CA ASP A 11 11.70 -3.97 11.21
C ASP A 11 11.53 -4.20 9.70
N PHE A 12 12.16 -3.34 8.88
CA PHE A 12 12.14 -3.51 7.42
C PHE A 12 12.82 -4.81 6.98
N ALA A 13 13.95 -5.16 7.58
CA ALA A 13 14.64 -6.41 7.28
C ALA A 13 13.77 -7.63 7.65
N LYS A 14 13.09 -7.58 8.80
CA LYS A 14 12.18 -8.64 9.25
C LYS A 14 10.99 -8.80 8.30
N VAL A 15 10.32 -7.71 7.94
CA VAL A 15 9.20 -7.73 6.99
C VAL A 15 9.66 -8.24 5.63
N GLY A 16 10.80 -7.77 5.13
CA GLY A 16 11.39 -8.23 3.87
C GLY A 16 11.63 -9.73 3.83
N ARG A 17 12.19 -10.31 4.91
CA ARG A 17 12.36 -11.78 5.02
C ARG A 17 11.02 -12.51 5.00
N LEU A 18 10.03 -12.07 5.78
CA LEU A 18 8.71 -12.69 5.81
C LEU A 18 8.00 -12.64 4.45
N MET A 19 8.20 -11.56 3.68
CA MET A 19 7.70 -11.45 2.31
C MET A 19 8.43 -12.41 1.36
N ALA A 20 9.76 -12.49 1.44
CA ALA A 20 10.55 -13.41 0.62
C ALA A 20 10.22 -14.89 0.89
N GLU A 21 9.89 -15.22 2.14
CA GLU A 21 9.41 -16.54 2.57
C GLU A 21 7.93 -16.80 2.21
N GLY A 22 7.22 -15.83 1.63
CA GLY A 22 5.79 -15.95 1.29
C GLY A 22 4.85 -16.01 2.49
N LYS A 23 5.33 -15.72 3.71
CA LYS A 23 4.52 -15.75 4.95
C LYS A 23 3.57 -14.57 5.06
N ILE A 24 3.93 -13.44 4.43
CA ILE A 24 3.08 -12.27 4.29
C ILE A 24 3.19 -11.75 2.85
N THR A 25 2.12 -11.15 2.34
CA THR A 25 2.11 -10.51 1.02
C THR A 25 1.54 -9.11 1.12
N ALA A 26 1.86 -8.25 0.14
CA ALA A 26 1.30 -6.90 0.09
C ALA A 26 -0.23 -6.93 -0.13
N ASP A 27 -0.74 -7.93 -0.85
CA ASP A 27 -2.16 -8.08 -1.18
C ASP A 27 -3.02 -8.37 0.07
N MET A 28 -2.42 -8.77 1.19
CA MET A 28 -3.13 -8.87 2.47
C MET A 28 -3.68 -7.52 2.95
N MET A 29 -3.11 -6.40 2.51
CA MET A 29 -3.49 -5.05 2.94
C MET A 29 -3.88 -4.15 1.77
N LEU A 30 -3.30 -4.35 0.59
CA LEU A 30 -3.59 -3.55 -0.61
C LEU A 30 -4.94 -3.97 -1.20
N THR A 31 -5.98 -3.18 -0.95
CA THR A 31 -7.30 -3.44 -1.50
C THR A 31 -7.54 -2.75 -2.84
N HIS A 32 -6.80 -1.67 -3.14
CA HIS A 32 -7.02 -0.88 -4.35
C HIS A 32 -5.72 -0.46 -5.04
N ARG A 33 -5.78 -0.35 -6.36
CA ARG A 33 -4.70 0.12 -7.24
C ARG A 33 -5.23 1.25 -8.10
N TYR A 34 -4.53 2.39 -8.12
CA TYR A 34 -4.97 3.59 -8.83
C TYR A 34 -3.94 4.02 -9.87
N PRO A 35 -4.32 4.17 -11.15
CA PRO A 35 -3.45 4.78 -12.15
C PRO A 35 -3.19 6.25 -11.82
N PHE A 36 -1.92 6.66 -11.79
CA PHE A 36 -1.55 8.05 -11.50
C PHE A 36 -2.20 9.03 -12.47
N ALA A 37 -2.25 8.68 -13.76
CA ALA A 37 -2.77 9.53 -14.83
C ALA A 37 -4.24 9.94 -14.65
N THR A 38 -5.07 9.08 -14.04
CA THR A 38 -6.52 9.27 -13.96
C THR A 38 -7.03 9.42 -12.53
N LEU A 39 -6.19 9.22 -11.50
CA LEU A 39 -6.61 9.24 -10.10
C LEU A 39 -7.32 10.56 -9.72
N ALA A 40 -6.87 11.69 -10.25
CA ALA A 40 -7.47 12.99 -9.95
C ALA A 40 -8.95 13.06 -10.35
N GLU A 41 -9.37 12.33 -11.38
CA GLU A 41 -10.75 12.33 -11.89
C GLU A 41 -11.72 11.60 -10.96
N THR A 42 -11.22 10.68 -10.14
CA THR A 42 -12.06 9.81 -9.32
C THR A 42 -11.74 9.85 -7.82
N TYR A 43 -10.77 10.67 -7.42
CA TYR A 43 -10.21 10.71 -6.07
C TYR A 43 -11.27 10.80 -4.96
N GLU A 44 -12.23 11.71 -5.09
CA GLU A 44 -13.26 11.87 -4.05
C GLU A 44 -14.13 10.61 -3.89
N ARG A 45 -14.59 10.01 -4.99
CA ARG A 45 -15.43 8.82 -4.96
C ARG A 45 -14.65 7.59 -4.51
N ASP A 46 -13.49 7.36 -5.13
CA ASP A 46 -12.78 6.08 -5.02
C ASP A 46 -11.77 6.06 -3.86
N VAL A 47 -11.39 7.21 -3.32
CA VAL A 47 -10.46 7.35 -2.17
C VAL A 47 -11.14 7.94 -0.94
N ILE A 48 -11.74 9.13 -1.03
CA ILE A 48 -12.26 9.83 0.15
C ILE A 48 -13.54 9.17 0.69
N ASN A 49 -14.48 8.86 -0.21
CA ASN A 49 -15.79 8.35 0.15
C ASN A 49 -15.91 6.80 0.08
N ASN A 50 -14.80 6.10 -0.17
CA ASN A 50 -14.77 4.64 -0.35
C ASN A 50 -14.51 3.92 0.99
N ARG A 51 -15.53 3.23 1.52
CA ARG A 51 -15.43 2.48 2.79
C ARG A 51 -14.73 1.13 2.67
N GLU A 52 -14.53 0.62 1.46
CA GLU A 52 -13.80 -0.63 1.19
C GLU A 52 -12.29 -0.39 1.00
N LEU A 53 -11.88 0.88 0.90
CA LEU A 53 -10.47 1.26 0.83
C LEU A 53 -9.80 1.09 2.20
N ILE A 54 -8.98 0.05 2.33
CA ILE A 54 -8.09 -0.15 3.48
C ILE A 54 -6.71 0.45 3.17
N LYS A 55 -6.16 0.11 2.00
CA LYS A 55 -4.90 0.67 1.52
C LYS A 55 -4.86 0.70 -0.01
N GLY A 56 -4.61 1.88 -0.53
CA GLY A 56 -4.40 2.12 -1.96
C GLY A 56 -2.92 2.16 -2.31
N VAL A 57 -2.58 1.73 -3.51
CA VAL A 57 -1.27 2.00 -4.14
C VAL A 57 -1.47 2.73 -5.46
N ILE A 58 -0.64 3.74 -5.71
CA ILE A 58 -0.61 4.45 -6.98
C ILE A 58 0.35 3.72 -7.92
N THR A 59 -0.13 3.37 -9.10
CA THR A 59 0.67 2.83 -10.21
C THR A 59 0.92 3.95 -11.21
N PHE A 60 2.18 4.20 -11.53
CA PHE A 60 2.60 5.23 -12.49
C PHE A 60 2.58 4.70 -13.92
#